data_AF-A0A386PMU9-F1
#
_entry.id   AF-A0A386PMU9-F1
#
_cell.length_a   1.000
_cell.length_b   1.000
_cell.length_c   1.000
_cell.angle_alpha   90.00
_cell.angle_beta   90.00
_cell.angle_gamma   90.00
#
_symmetry.space_group_name_H-M   'P 1'
#
loop_
_entity.id
_entity.type
_entity.pdbx_description
1 polymer ?
#
loop_
_entity_poly.entity_id
_entity_poly.type
_entity_poly.pdbx_seq_one_letter_code
_entity_poly.pdbx_strand_id
1 'polypeptide(L)'
;MRYVNMLSILVLVFLVGCKQYEFESEAEGEAKVAEADAAVAAQKAAEEVSKVTGLGVEEIKALSKEDLERLSEEVKKDSEKSRASARGVNGSAENAKKAELIKEIKSTAEKFEKAFKTLVSEGYGGPVADAVKGNMDMGLKKLGLVEKLVGIANGSGKKEAMKKAVEEFGGDTGSCKSDINGIRPPNNGSNKCMKNLMGNVRSSFSGVENNIRDNLETASAKFKSSLQSLVQAASDISSAAGLISALFS
;
A
#
# COMPACT_ATOMS: atom_id res chain seq x y z
N MET A 1 27.79 -35.49 -11.13
CA MET A 1 27.44 -34.11 -10.72
C MET A 1 26.28 -33.68 -11.61
N ARG A 2 25.06 -33.34 -11.19
CA ARG A 2 24.44 -33.05 -9.90
C ARG A 2 22.99 -33.59 -9.98
N TYR A 3 22.67 -34.61 -9.19
CA TYR A 3 21.31 -35.04 -8.89
C TYR A 3 21.25 -35.17 -7.36
N VAL A 4 21.03 -34.05 -6.69
CA VAL A 4 20.77 -33.98 -5.25
C VAL A 4 19.71 -32.91 -5.06
N ASN A 5 18.72 -33.22 -4.22
CA ASN A 5 17.54 -32.42 -3.83
C ASN A 5 16.25 -32.52 -4.66
N MET A 6 15.84 -33.75 -5.01
CA MET A 6 14.42 -34.12 -5.19
C MET A 6 13.91 -35.09 -4.11
N LEU A 7 14.61 -35.21 -2.97
CA LEU A 7 14.34 -36.24 -1.94
C LEU A 7 13.85 -35.68 -0.58
N SER A 8 13.56 -34.38 -0.46
CA SER A 8 13.18 -33.78 0.84
C SER A 8 11.71 -33.34 0.98
N ILE A 9 10.87 -33.50 -0.05
CA ILE A 9 9.45 -33.09 0.00
C ILE A 9 8.49 -34.29 0.10
N LEU A 10 8.99 -35.52 -0.12
CA LEU A 10 8.17 -36.74 -0.10
C LEU A 10 8.12 -37.46 1.27
N VAL A 11 8.85 -36.97 2.27
CA VAL A 11 8.92 -37.56 3.63
C VAL A 11 7.79 -37.07 4.56
N LEU A 12 7.08 -35.99 4.20
CA LEU A 12 5.98 -35.45 5.01
C LEU A 12 4.60 -36.07 4.71
N VAL A 13 4.49 -36.95 3.71
CA VAL A 13 3.19 -37.55 3.30
C VAL A 13 3.02 -39.00 3.82
N PHE A 14 4.02 -39.60 4.47
CA PHE A 14 4.02 -41.03 4.84
C PHE A 14 3.97 -41.37 6.34
N LEU A 15 3.78 -40.41 7.25
CA LEU A 15 3.79 -40.67 8.71
C LEU A 15 2.42 -40.61 9.42
N VAL A 16 1.30 -40.56 8.70
CA VAL A 16 -0.05 -40.54 9.34
C VAL A 16 -0.97 -41.64 8.80
N GLY A 17 -0.40 -42.82 8.56
CA GLY A 17 -1.15 -44.01 8.20
C GLY A 17 -0.68 -45.23 8.98
N CYS A 18 -1.03 -45.33 10.27
CA CYS A 18 -1.15 -46.59 11.01
C CYS A 18 -1.67 -46.35 12.44
N LYS A 19 -3.00 -46.40 12.62
CA LYS A 19 -3.75 -47.24 13.58
C LYS A 19 -5.07 -46.58 13.99
N GLN A 20 -6.17 -47.12 13.47
CA GLN A 20 -7.46 -47.11 14.17
C GLN A 20 -7.37 -48.03 15.38
N TYR A 21 -7.77 -47.58 16.58
CA TYR A 21 -8.80 -48.22 17.41
C TYR A 21 -9.06 -47.45 18.73
N GLU A 22 -10.36 -47.20 18.98
CA GLU A 22 -11.06 -47.11 20.28
C GLU A 22 -10.67 -46.03 21.33
N PHE A 23 -11.44 -44.93 21.42
CA PHE A 23 -12.42 -44.62 22.49
C PHE A 23 -12.85 -43.13 22.40
N GLU A 24 -14.16 -42.87 22.35
CA GLU A 24 -14.81 -41.56 22.17
C GLU A 24 -14.67 -40.59 23.37
N SER A 25 -13.51 -40.50 24.02
CA SER A 25 -13.28 -39.53 25.12
C SER A 25 -11.93 -38.80 25.10
N GLU A 26 -11.05 -39.04 24.10
CA GLU A 26 -9.73 -38.37 23.98
C GLU A 26 -9.70 -37.23 22.93
N ALA A 27 -10.75 -37.06 22.13
CA ALA A 27 -10.78 -36.09 21.04
C ALA A 27 -10.76 -34.61 21.48
N GLU A 28 -11.22 -34.28 22.70
CA GLU A 28 -11.09 -32.92 23.25
C GLU A 28 -9.68 -32.61 23.78
N GLY A 29 -8.90 -33.63 24.14
CA GLY A 29 -7.51 -33.48 24.60
C GLY A 29 -6.57 -33.27 23.42
N GLU A 30 -6.69 -34.10 22.40
CA GLU A 30 -5.83 -34.03 21.20
C GLU A 30 -6.10 -32.81 20.34
N ALA A 31 -7.35 -32.33 20.26
CA ALA A 31 -7.67 -31.07 19.56
C ALA A 31 -6.99 -29.87 20.24
N LYS A 32 -6.98 -29.82 21.58
CA LYS A 32 -6.30 -28.76 22.35
C LYS A 32 -4.77 -28.84 22.23
N VAL A 33 -4.21 -30.04 22.15
CA VAL A 33 -2.77 -30.24 21.93
C VAL A 33 -2.39 -29.85 20.49
N ALA A 34 -3.20 -30.20 19.50
CA ALA A 34 -2.99 -29.79 18.11
C ALA A 34 -3.14 -28.27 17.90
N GLU A 35 -4.06 -27.62 18.62
CA GLU A 35 -4.25 -26.17 18.58
C GLU A 35 -3.09 -25.43 19.28
N ALA A 36 -2.58 -25.98 20.39
CA ALA A 36 -1.39 -25.48 21.07
C ALA A 36 -0.12 -25.65 20.20
N ASP A 37 0.05 -26.80 19.55
CA ASP A 37 1.18 -27.07 18.66
C ASP A 37 1.11 -26.22 17.38
N ALA A 38 -0.10 -25.97 16.85
CA ALA A 38 -0.31 -25.04 15.74
C ALA A 38 -0.02 -23.58 16.13
N ALA A 39 -0.39 -23.17 17.34
CA ALA A 39 -0.05 -21.83 17.86
C ALA A 39 1.47 -21.68 18.05
N VAL A 40 2.15 -22.70 18.56
CA VAL A 40 3.62 -22.72 18.70
C VAL A 40 4.32 -22.71 17.34
N ALA A 41 3.77 -23.43 16.35
CA ALA A 41 4.29 -23.41 14.97
C ALA A 41 4.07 -22.06 14.29
N ALA A 42 2.91 -21.44 14.48
CA ALA A 42 2.60 -20.09 14.00
C ALA A 42 3.50 -19.04 14.66
N GLN A 43 3.79 -19.18 15.96
CA GLN A 43 4.69 -18.30 16.70
C GLN A 43 6.14 -18.44 16.24
N LYS A 44 6.62 -19.67 15.98
CA LYS A 44 7.95 -19.89 15.39
C LYS A 44 8.05 -19.35 13.97
N ALA A 45 7.00 -19.49 13.15
CA ALA A 45 6.95 -18.90 11.82
C ALA A 45 6.95 -17.37 11.89
N ALA A 46 6.21 -16.79 12.83
CA ALA A 46 6.18 -15.36 13.10
C ALA A 46 7.54 -14.83 13.59
N GLU A 47 8.24 -15.56 14.45
CA GLU A 47 9.60 -15.21 14.91
C GLU A 47 10.64 -15.26 13.79
N GLU A 48 10.59 -16.28 12.93
CA GLU A 48 11.49 -16.39 11.77
C GLU A 48 11.20 -15.31 10.71
N VAL A 49 9.93 -15.00 10.46
CA VAL A 49 9.54 -13.88 9.60
C VAL A 49 9.98 -12.54 10.22
N SER A 50 9.78 -12.35 11.52
CA SER A 50 10.22 -11.17 12.28
C SER A 50 11.74 -10.93 12.18
N LYS A 51 12.55 -12.00 12.28
CA LYS A 51 14.01 -11.92 12.10
C LYS A 51 14.41 -11.51 10.69
N VAL A 52 13.64 -11.89 9.68
CA VAL A 52 13.93 -11.60 8.26
C VAL A 52 13.41 -10.23 7.84
N THR A 53 12.30 -9.75 8.42
CA THR A 53 11.62 -8.52 7.99
C THR A 53 11.76 -7.35 8.96
N GLY A 54 12.25 -7.57 10.18
CA GLY A 54 12.39 -6.55 11.22
C GLY A 54 11.05 -6.05 11.80
N LEU A 55 9.95 -6.78 11.56
CA LEU A 55 8.60 -6.44 12.06
C LEU A 55 8.35 -7.12 13.42
N GLY A 56 7.67 -6.43 14.34
CA GLY A 56 7.41 -6.95 15.69
C GLY A 56 6.40 -8.11 15.69
N VAL A 57 6.60 -9.09 16.57
CA VAL A 57 5.77 -10.31 16.69
C VAL A 57 4.28 -9.99 16.94
N GLU A 58 3.95 -8.85 17.56
CA GLU A 58 2.56 -8.41 17.77
C GLU A 58 1.85 -7.89 16.52
N GLU A 59 2.57 -7.53 15.45
CA GLU A 59 1.99 -7.13 14.16
C GLU A 59 1.64 -8.35 13.28
N ILE A 60 1.95 -9.57 13.74
CA ILE A 60 1.73 -10.85 13.06
C ILE A 60 0.51 -11.58 13.67
N LYS A 61 -0.54 -10.84 14.07
CA LYS A 61 -1.86 -11.46 14.09
C LYS A 61 -2.33 -11.53 12.65
N ALA A 62 -2.35 -12.75 12.11
CA ALA A 62 -3.00 -13.02 10.83
C ALA A 62 -4.43 -12.47 10.90
N LEU A 63 -4.69 -11.37 10.18
CA LEU A 63 -6.03 -10.83 10.10
C LEU A 63 -6.89 -11.92 9.45
N SER A 64 -8.06 -12.17 10.03
CA SER A 64 -9.01 -13.12 9.45
C SER A 64 -9.35 -12.72 8.01
N LYS A 65 -9.83 -13.66 7.19
CA LYS A 65 -10.26 -13.33 5.82
C LYS A 65 -11.31 -12.21 5.85
N GLU A 66 -12.18 -12.24 6.85
CA GLU A 66 -13.21 -11.25 7.10
C GLU A 66 -12.62 -9.87 7.43
N ASP A 67 -11.55 -9.81 8.23
CA ASP A 67 -10.86 -8.56 8.53
C ASP A 67 -10.14 -7.97 7.32
N LEU A 68 -9.55 -8.82 6.49
CA LEU A 68 -8.92 -8.43 5.22
C LEU A 68 -9.94 -7.87 4.23
N GLU A 69 -11.07 -8.56 4.06
CA GLU A 69 -12.17 -8.12 3.20
C GLU A 69 -12.74 -6.79 3.70
N ARG A 70 -12.99 -6.67 5.01
CA ARG A 70 -13.45 -5.43 5.65
C ARG A 70 -12.49 -4.28 5.40
N LEU A 71 -11.19 -4.48 5.64
CA LEU A 71 -10.18 -3.45 5.43
C LEU A 71 -10.10 -3.01 3.96
N SER A 72 -10.17 -3.96 3.02
CA SER A 72 -10.15 -3.67 1.58
C SER A 72 -11.39 -2.92 1.10
N GLU A 73 -12.58 -3.23 1.64
CA GLU A 73 -13.82 -2.49 1.34
C GLU A 73 -13.83 -1.10 1.98
N GLU A 74 -13.30 -0.95 3.20
CA GLU A 74 -13.10 0.37 3.83
C GLU A 74 -12.21 1.26 2.96
N VAL A 75 -11.08 0.72 2.47
CA VAL A 75 -10.16 1.44 1.57
C VAL A 75 -10.86 1.83 0.27
N LYS A 76 -11.63 0.93 -0.34
CA LYS A 76 -12.41 1.21 -1.55
C LYS A 76 -13.42 2.32 -1.32
N LYS A 77 -14.24 2.24 -0.27
CA LYS A 77 -15.23 3.28 0.06
C LYS A 77 -14.58 4.64 0.30
N ASP A 78 -13.47 4.67 1.04
CA ASP A 78 -12.71 5.91 1.28
C ASP A 78 -12.15 6.47 -0.02
N SER A 79 -11.65 5.62 -0.92
CA SER A 79 -11.11 6.05 -2.22
C SER A 79 -12.18 6.62 -3.14
N GLU A 80 -13.38 6.02 -3.17
CA GLU A 80 -14.52 6.53 -3.94
C GLU A 80 -14.93 7.91 -3.43
N LYS A 81 -14.96 8.09 -2.11
CA LYS A 81 -15.22 9.38 -1.47
C LYS A 81 -14.16 10.41 -1.85
N SER A 82 -12.87 10.09 -1.69
CA SER A 82 -11.76 10.98 -2.05
C SER A 82 -11.80 11.40 -3.52
N ARG A 83 -12.13 10.46 -4.43
CA ARG A 83 -12.33 10.76 -5.86
C ARG A 83 -13.52 11.67 -6.10
N ALA A 84 -14.65 11.42 -5.45
CA ALA A 84 -15.84 12.25 -5.56
C ALA A 84 -15.58 13.68 -5.06
N SER A 85 -14.92 13.82 -3.90
CA SER A 85 -14.45 15.11 -3.37
C SER A 85 -13.61 15.84 -4.40
N ALA A 86 -12.61 15.19 -5.01
CA ALA A 86 -11.74 15.80 -6.01
C ALA A 86 -12.49 16.24 -7.28
N ARG A 87 -13.52 15.49 -7.72
CA ARG A 87 -14.35 15.85 -8.89
C ARG A 87 -15.20 17.10 -8.64
N GLY A 88 -15.63 17.33 -7.41
CA GLY A 88 -16.48 18.46 -7.04
C GLY A 88 -15.77 19.82 -6.95
N VAL A 89 -14.49 19.90 -7.32
CA VAL A 89 -13.66 21.09 -7.14
C VAL A 89 -13.26 21.71 -8.48
N ASN A 90 -13.40 23.02 -8.61
CA ASN A 90 -13.01 23.79 -9.80
C ASN A 90 -11.58 24.35 -9.70
N GLY A 91 -11.04 24.81 -10.84
CA GLY A 91 -9.65 25.28 -10.95
C GLY A 91 -9.28 26.50 -10.10
N SER A 92 -10.26 27.22 -9.52
CA SER A 92 -10.02 28.36 -8.63
C SER A 92 -9.99 27.98 -7.15
N ALA A 93 -9.88 26.69 -6.83
CA ALA A 93 -9.86 26.23 -5.44
C ALA A 93 -8.73 26.85 -4.63
N GLU A 94 -9.08 27.37 -3.46
CA GLU A 94 -8.11 27.88 -2.50
C GLU A 94 -7.17 26.78 -2.02
N ASN A 95 -5.96 27.18 -1.64
CA ASN A 95 -4.93 26.25 -1.16
C ASN A 95 -5.36 25.43 0.06
N ALA A 96 -6.27 25.95 0.90
CA ALA A 96 -6.85 25.19 2.02
C ALA A 96 -7.63 23.97 1.53
N LYS A 97 -8.48 24.14 0.51
CA LYS A 97 -9.25 23.04 -0.09
C LYS A 97 -8.36 22.03 -0.81
N LYS A 98 -7.31 22.51 -1.50
CA LYS A 98 -6.30 21.63 -2.10
C LYS A 98 -5.59 20.80 -1.03
N ALA A 99 -5.22 21.41 0.09
CA ALA A 99 -4.55 20.74 1.21
C ALA A 99 -5.44 19.65 1.82
N GLU A 100 -6.72 19.94 2.02
CA GLU A 100 -7.71 18.98 2.52
C GLU A 100 -7.82 17.77 1.60
N LEU A 101 -8.00 18.00 0.29
CA LEU A 101 -8.04 16.91 -0.70
C LEU A 101 -6.78 16.04 -0.65
N ILE A 102 -5.59 16.65 -0.61
CA ILE A 102 -4.32 15.91 -0.55
C ILE A 102 -4.24 15.06 0.72
N LYS A 103 -4.71 15.56 1.86
CA LYS A 103 -4.77 14.80 3.11
C LYS A 103 -5.74 13.63 3.02
N GLU A 104 -6.91 13.83 2.41
CA GLU A 104 -7.88 12.75 2.18
C GLU A 104 -7.25 11.63 1.35
N ILE A 105 -6.65 11.95 0.19
CA ILE A 105 -6.07 10.91 -0.67
C ILE A 105 -4.86 10.24 0.00
N LYS A 106 -4.03 11.00 0.73
CA LYS A 106 -2.90 10.44 1.47
C LYS A 106 -3.36 9.44 2.53
N SER A 107 -4.39 9.79 3.31
CA SER A 107 -4.95 8.88 4.30
C SER A 107 -5.52 7.61 3.64
N THR A 108 -6.23 7.74 2.52
CA THR A 108 -6.69 6.59 1.75
C THR A 108 -5.51 5.72 1.26
N ALA A 109 -4.45 6.34 0.76
CA ALA A 109 -3.25 5.66 0.27
C ALA A 109 -2.50 4.91 1.39
N GLU A 110 -2.43 5.47 2.60
CA GLU A 110 -1.84 4.81 3.77
C GLU A 110 -2.67 3.60 4.22
N LYS A 111 -4.01 3.71 4.21
CA LYS A 111 -4.89 2.57 4.47
C LYS A 111 -4.75 1.48 3.41
N PHE A 112 -4.62 1.88 2.14
CA PHE A 112 -4.32 0.96 1.04
C PHE A 112 -3.02 0.20 1.30
N GLU A 113 -1.94 0.91 1.64
CA GLU A 113 -0.64 0.31 1.92
C GLU A 113 -0.74 -0.70 3.07
N LYS A 114 -1.45 -0.35 4.14
CA LYS A 114 -1.71 -1.26 5.26
C LYS A 114 -2.43 -2.53 4.79
N ALA A 115 -3.52 -2.38 4.05
CA ALA A 115 -4.29 -3.51 3.51
C ALA A 115 -3.42 -4.42 2.62
N PHE A 116 -2.61 -3.82 1.74
CA PHE A 116 -1.72 -4.57 0.87
C PHE A 116 -0.61 -5.29 1.64
N LYS A 117 -0.01 -4.64 2.64
CA LYS A 117 0.99 -5.27 3.52
C LYS A 117 0.42 -6.47 4.26
N THR A 118 -0.84 -6.39 4.71
CA THR A 118 -1.53 -7.54 5.31
C THR A 118 -1.72 -8.68 4.31
N LEU A 119 -2.11 -8.40 3.07
CA LEU A 119 -2.19 -9.48 2.06
C LEU A 119 -0.83 -10.16 1.89
N VAL A 120 0.27 -9.38 1.87
CA VAL A 120 1.63 -9.90 1.74
C VAL A 120 2.02 -10.77 2.93
N SER A 121 1.68 -10.39 4.17
CA SER A 121 1.94 -11.22 5.35
C SER A 121 1.16 -12.54 5.33
N GLU A 122 -0.04 -12.55 4.73
CA GLU A 122 -0.87 -13.76 4.57
C GLU A 122 -0.42 -14.68 3.41
N GLY A 123 0.70 -14.36 2.77
CA GLY A 123 1.30 -15.15 1.70
C GLY A 123 0.93 -14.70 0.28
N TYR A 124 0.37 -13.49 0.10
CA TYR A 124 0.32 -12.86 -1.22
C TYR A 124 1.72 -12.35 -1.59
N GLY A 125 2.53 -13.22 -2.21
CA GLY A 125 3.94 -12.97 -2.45
C GLY A 125 4.37 -13.19 -3.89
N GLY A 126 5.54 -12.67 -4.23
CA GLY A 126 6.19 -12.81 -5.53
C GLY A 126 6.59 -11.46 -6.15
N PRO A 127 7.07 -11.46 -7.40
CA PRO A 127 7.53 -10.24 -8.09
C PRO A 127 6.49 -9.12 -8.14
N VAL A 128 5.20 -9.47 -8.13
CA VAL A 128 4.08 -8.52 -8.11
C VAL A 128 4.05 -7.72 -6.82
N ALA A 129 4.31 -8.36 -5.67
CA ALA A 129 4.29 -7.69 -4.37
C ALA A 129 5.38 -6.61 -4.28
N ASP A 130 6.57 -6.88 -4.82
CA ASP A 130 7.67 -5.91 -4.84
C ASP A 130 7.39 -4.74 -5.78
N ALA A 131 6.82 -5.02 -6.97
CA ALA A 131 6.41 -3.98 -7.91
C ALA A 131 5.31 -3.07 -7.33
N VAL A 132 4.32 -3.65 -6.64
CA VAL A 132 3.26 -2.89 -5.98
C VAL A 132 3.83 -2.06 -4.82
N LYS A 133 4.65 -2.64 -3.94
CA LYS A 133 5.33 -1.92 -2.85
C LYS A 133 6.16 -0.75 -3.37
N GLY A 134 6.99 -0.97 -4.39
CA GLY A 134 7.82 0.08 -4.97
C GLY A 134 7.00 1.25 -5.53
N ASN A 135 5.91 0.95 -6.23
CA ASN A 135 5.00 1.97 -6.75
C ASN A 135 4.26 2.72 -5.62
N MET A 136 3.75 2.00 -4.60
CA MET A 136 3.09 2.61 -3.44
C MET A 136 4.04 3.53 -2.68
N ASP A 137 5.25 3.07 -2.35
CA ASP A 137 6.28 3.83 -1.64
C ASP A 137 6.59 5.14 -2.37
N MET A 138 6.74 5.06 -3.70
CA MET A 138 6.97 6.24 -4.52
C MET A 138 5.78 7.20 -4.49
N GLY A 139 4.56 6.68 -4.63
CA GLY A 139 3.33 7.47 -4.58
C GLY A 139 3.14 8.17 -3.22
N LEU A 140 3.30 7.45 -2.12
CA LEU A 140 3.18 7.97 -0.75
C LEU A 140 4.24 9.02 -0.42
N LYS A 141 5.51 8.78 -0.78
CA LYS A 141 6.59 9.76 -0.60
C LYS A 141 6.28 11.07 -1.34
N LYS A 142 5.84 10.97 -2.61
CA LYS A 142 5.48 12.16 -3.41
C LYS A 142 4.23 12.85 -2.87
N LEU A 143 3.23 12.12 -2.38
CA LEU A 143 2.08 12.69 -1.68
C LEU A 143 2.48 13.48 -0.43
N GLY A 144 3.35 12.91 0.40
CA GLY A 144 3.87 13.60 1.58
C GLY A 144 4.64 14.87 1.24
N LEU A 145 5.40 14.87 0.15
CA LEU A 145 6.07 16.09 -0.34
C LEU A 145 5.04 17.14 -0.81
N VAL A 146 4.04 16.76 -1.59
CA VAL A 146 2.99 17.71 -2.04
C VAL A 146 2.24 18.30 -0.84
N GLU A 147 1.87 17.48 0.14
CA GLU A 147 1.22 17.95 1.37
C GLU A 147 2.07 19.01 2.09
N LYS A 148 3.37 18.74 2.27
CA LYS A 148 4.33 19.68 2.88
C LYS A 148 4.42 20.99 2.07
N LEU A 149 4.48 20.90 0.73
CA LEU A 149 4.57 22.08 -0.15
C LEU A 149 3.29 22.93 -0.12
N VAL A 150 2.11 22.32 -0.15
CA VAL A 150 0.84 23.06 -0.02
C VAL A 150 0.72 23.70 1.36
N GLY A 151 1.17 23.02 2.42
CA GLY A 151 1.24 23.61 3.76
C GLY A 151 2.11 24.86 3.80
N ILE A 152 3.29 24.82 3.16
CA ILE A 152 4.18 26.00 3.03
C ILE A 152 3.52 27.10 2.19
N ALA A 153 2.76 26.75 1.14
CA ALA A 153 2.07 27.72 0.28
C ALA A 153 1.06 28.60 1.04
N ASN A 154 0.68 28.22 2.26
CA ASN A 154 -0.21 28.97 3.14
C ASN A 154 0.53 29.90 4.14
N GLY A 155 1.86 29.82 4.27
CA GLY A 155 2.67 30.61 5.22
C GLY A 155 3.43 31.81 4.61
N SER A 156 4.24 32.53 5.39
CA SER A 156 5.19 33.55 4.87
C SER A 156 6.53 32.91 4.47
N GLY A 157 7.33 33.54 3.58
CA GLY A 157 8.64 32.98 3.16
C GLY A 157 8.56 31.73 2.26
N LYS A 158 7.46 31.61 1.50
CA LYS A 158 7.03 30.38 0.79
C LYS A 158 8.10 29.75 -0.11
N LYS A 159 8.85 30.56 -0.87
CA LYS A 159 9.73 30.07 -1.93
C LYS A 159 10.94 29.33 -1.34
N GLU A 160 11.65 29.94 -0.41
CA GLU A 160 12.85 29.39 0.24
C GLU A 160 12.51 28.16 1.08
N ALA A 161 11.37 28.18 1.79
CA ALA A 161 10.87 27.03 2.53
C ALA A 161 10.51 25.86 1.60
N MET A 162 9.87 26.11 0.45
CA MET A 162 9.59 25.07 -0.56
C MET A 162 10.88 24.49 -1.14
N LYS A 163 11.89 25.32 -1.44
CA LYS A 163 13.19 24.83 -1.93
C LYS A 163 13.84 23.89 -0.93
N LYS A 164 13.91 24.31 0.34
CA LYS A 164 14.45 23.50 1.42
C LYS A 164 13.71 22.17 1.55
N ALA A 165 12.37 22.18 1.49
CA ALA A 165 11.56 20.96 1.54
C ALA A 165 11.84 20.00 0.36
N VAL A 166 12.05 20.52 -0.85
CA VAL A 166 12.42 19.71 -2.02
C VAL A 166 13.85 19.16 -1.91
N GLU A 167 14.79 19.94 -1.36
CA GLU A 167 16.16 19.49 -1.12
C GLU A 167 16.24 18.40 -0.05
N GLU A 168 15.53 18.58 1.06
CA GLU A 168 15.44 17.60 2.15
C GLU A 168 14.78 16.28 1.72
N PHE A 169 13.92 16.31 0.70
CA PHE A 169 13.28 15.09 0.19
C PHE A 169 14.30 14.10 -0.38
N GLY A 170 15.41 14.58 -0.95
CA GLY A 170 16.54 13.75 -1.39
C GLY A 170 16.26 12.72 -2.50
N GLY A 171 15.02 12.61 -2.98
CA GLY A 171 14.60 11.69 -4.03
C GLY A 171 14.34 12.36 -5.39
N ASP A 172 13.85 11.57 -6.35
CA ASP A 172 13.45 12.09 -7.65
C ASP A 172 12.22 13.02 -7.53
N THR A 173 12.48 14.31 -7.71
CA THR A 173 11.47 15.38 -7.74
C THR A 173 11.30 15.96 -9.14
N GLY A 174 11.91 15.34 -10.16
CA GLY A 174 11.94 15.84 -11.53
C GLY A 174 12.45 17.28 -11.60
N SER A 175 11.67 18.15 -12.27
CA SER A 175 11.99 19.57 -12.43
C SER A 175 11.59 20.44 -11.25
N CYS A 176 11.08 19.91 -10.13
CA CYS A 176 10.56 20.73 -9.04
C CYS A 176 11.54 21.81 -8.53
N LYS A 177 12.81 21.44 -8.35
CA LYS A 177 13.85 22.38 -7.89
C LYS A 177 14.02 23.53 -8.89
N SER A 178 14.09 23.24 -10.18
CA SER A 178 14.23 24.26 -11.23
C SER A 178 12.94 25.07 -11.44
N ASP A 179 11.77 24.43 -11.34
CA ASP A 179 10.46 25.08 -11.45
C ASP A 179 10.27 26.10 -10.32
N ILE A 180 10.57 25.74 -9.07
CA ILE A 180 10.53 26.67 -7.92
C ILE A 180 11.58 27.79 -8.08
N ASN A 181 12.71 27.52 -8.73
CA ASN A 181 13.76 28.52 -9.00
C ASN A 181 13.43 29.49 -10.14
N GLY A 182 12.34 29.29 -10.89
CA GLY A 182 11.93 30.16 -11.98
C GLY A 182 11.84 31.65 -11.58
N ILE A 183 12.31 32.53 -12.47
CA ILE A 183 12.33 33.99 -12.31
C ILE A 183 11.01 34.63 -12.76
N ARG A 184 10.19 33.95 -13.56
CA ARG A 184 8.98 34.53 -14.14
C ARG A 184 7.82 34.61 -13.12
N PRO A 185 7.28 35.81 -12.84
CA PRO A 185 5.99 35.94 -12.18
C PRO A 185 4.87 35.42 -13.10
N PRO A 186 3.74 34.94 -12.55
CA PRO A 186 3.39 34.84 -11.12
C PRO A 186 3.28 33.37 -10.67
N ASN A 187 3.90 32.97 -9.55
CA ASN A 187 3.66 31.68 -8.84
C ASN A 187 3.66 30.34 -9.65
N ASN A 188 3.94 30.37 -10.96
CA ASN A 188 3.74 29.24 -11.85
C ASN A 188 4.72 28.09 -11.59
N GLY A 189 5.88 28.39 -10.99
CA GLY A 189 6.90 27.40 -10.65
C GLY A 189 6.46 26.39 -9.58
N SER A 190 5.96 26.88 -8.44
CA SER A 190 5.51 26.01 -7.35
C SER A 190 4.27 25.20 -7.74
N ASN A 191 3.32 25.83 -8.46
CA ASN A 191 2.16 25.13 -9.01
C ASN A 191 2.59 24.04 -10.00
N LYS A 192 3.49 24.34 -10.94
CA LYS A 192 4.03 23.35 -11.87
C LYS A 192 4.75 22.20 -11.16
N CYS A 193 5.54 22.48 -10.12
CA CYS A 193 6.14 21.44 -9.28
C CYS A 193 5.07 20.53 -8.64
N MET A 194 4.08 21.10 -7.95
CA MET A 194 3.00 20.34 -7.31
C MET A 194 2.17 19.55 -8.34
N LYS A 195 1.89 20.14 -9.50
CA LYS A 195 1.22 19.50 -10.64
C LYS A 195 1.97 18.26 -11.10
N ASN A 196 3.30 18.37 -11.30
CA ASN A 196 4.15 17.28 -11.72
C ASN A 196 4.26 16.18 -10.66
N LEU A 197 4.39 16.55 -9.38
CA LEU A 197 4.40 15.59 -8.28
C LEU A 197 3.08 14.80 -8.21
N MET A 198 1.94 15.47 -8.32
CA MET A 198 0.63 14.79 -8.36
C MET A 198 0.45 13.93 -9.62
N GLY A 199 1.01 14.36 -10.77
CA GLY A 199 1.08 13.54 -11.98
C GLY A 199 1.87 12.25 -11.77
N ASN A 200 2.97 12.32 -11.01
CA ASN A 200 3.73 11.13 -10.62
C ASN A 200 2.95 10.24 -9.66
N VAL A 201 2.23 10.81 -8.69
CA VAL A 201 1.34 10.03 -7.79
C VAL A 201 0.31 9.27 -8.61
N ARG A 202 -0.32 9.93 -9.58
CA ARG A 202 -1.25 9.29 -10.52
C ARG A 202 -0.59 8.10 -11.23
N SER A 203 0.60 8.30 -11.82
CA SER A 203 1.32 7.22 -12.52
C SER A 203 1.70 6.08 -11.59
N SER A 204 2.14 6.36 -10.37
CA SER A 204 2.46 5.35 -9.36
C SER A 204 1.24 4.50 -9.01
N PHE A 205 0.10 5.10 -8.71
CA PHE A 205 -1.11 4.34 -8.37
C PHE A 205 -1.75 3.64 -9.57
N SER A 206 -1.60 4.17 -10.78
CA SER A 206 -1.92 3.42 -12.01
C SER A 206 -1.01 2.21 -12.19
N GLY A 207 0.28 2.33 -11.83
CA GLY A 207 1.20 1.20 -11.77
C GLY A 207 0.78 0.14 -10.75
N VAL A 208 0.34 0.55 -9.55
CA VAL A 208 -0.23 -0.37 -8.54
C VAL A 208 -1.46 -1.09 -9.09
N GLU A 209 -2.41 -0.33 -9.64
CA GLU A 209 -3.64 -0.84 -10.25
C GLU A 209 -3.35 -1.91 -11.30
N ASN A 210 -2.49 -1.61 -12.28
CA ASN A 210 -2.15 -2.52 -13.37
C ASN A 210 -1.44 -3.78 -12.84
N ASN A 211 -0.45 -3.63 -11.95
CA ASN A 211 0.27 -4.76 -11.39
C ASN A 211 -0.67 -5.73 -10.65
N ILE A 212 -1.64 -5.22 -9.89
CA ILE A 212 -2.62 -6.09 -9.22
C ILE A 212 -3.60 -6.69 -10.23
N ARG A 213 -4.15 -5.88 -11.13
CA ARG A 213 -5.15 -6.31 -12.12
C ARG A 213 -4.63 -7.40 -13.04
N ASP A 214 -3.42 -7.22 -13.57
CA ASP A 214 -2.81 -8.14 -14.54
C ASP A 214 -2.51 -9.52 -13.92
N ASN A 215 -2.42 -9.59 -12.59
CA ASN A 215 -2.13 -10.80 -11.85
C ASN A 215 -3.35 -11.35 -11.07
N LEU A 216 -4.51 -10.72 -11.21
CA LEU A 216 -5.72 -11.05 -10.46
C LEU A 216 -6.24 -12.46 -10.80
N GLU A 217 -6.16 -12.86 -12.07
CA GLU A 217 -6.60 -14.18 -12.52
C GLU A 217 -5.80 -15.31 -11.89
N THR A 218 -4.49 -15.11 -11.78
CA THR A 218 -3.53 -16.06 -11.22
C THR A 218 -3.44 -16.02 -9.70
N ALA A 219 -4.04 -15.02 -9.06
CA ALA A 219 -4.06 -14.90 -7.61
C ALA A 219 -4.88 -16.02 -6.96
N SER A 220 -4.46 -16.46 -5.77
CA SER A 220 -5.21 -17.43 -4.98
C SER A 220 -6.63 -16.93 -4.72
N ALA A 221 -7.62 -17.84 -4.81
CA ALA A 221 -9.04 -17.52 -4.62
C ALA A 221 -9.31 -16.81 -3.29
N LYS A 222 -8.52 -17.10 -2.25
CA LYS A 222 -8.67 -16.46 -0.92
C LYS A 222 -8.40 -14.95 -0.93
N PHE A 223 -7.68 -14.43 -1.93
CA PHE A 223 -7.32 -13.01 -2.03
C PHE A 223 -8.08 -12.25 -3.12
N LYS A 224 -8.75 -12.94 -4.05
CA LYS A 224 -9.34 -12.30 -5.23
C LYS A 224 -10.29 -11.15 -4.89
N SER A 225 -11.16 -11.33 -3.91
CA SER A 225 -12.10 -10.29 -3.45
C SER A 225 -11.35 -9.04 -2.96
N SER A 226 -10.43 -9.19 -2.00
CA SER A 226 -9.64 -8.07 -1.49
C SER A 226 -8.80 -7.39 -2.57
N LEU A 227 -8.20 -8.16 -3.48
CA LEU A 227 -7.41 -7.61 -4.59
C LEU A 227 -8.29 -6.83 -5.58
N GLN A 228 -9.52 -7.25 -5.85
CA GLN A 228 -10.46 -6.49 -6.67
C GLN A 228 -10.79 -5.13 -6.04
N SER A 229 -11.04 -5.11 -4.73
CA SER A 229 -11.32 -3.87 -4.00
C SER A 229 -10.10 -2.94 -3.98
N LEU A 230 -8.89 -3.49 -3.86
CA LEU A 230 -7.65 -2.73 -3.99
C LEU A 230 -7.42 -2.24 -5.43
N VAL A 231 -7.69 -3.02 -6.48
CA VAL A 231 -7.62 -2.53 -7.87
C VAL A 231 -8.50 -1.29 -8.05
N GLN A 232 -9.73 -1.33 -7.55
CA GLN A 232 -10.63 -0.18 -7.62
C GLN A 232 -10.08 1.01 -6.83
N ALA A 233 -9.59 0.78 -5.61
CA ALA A 233 -9.03 1.84 -4.79
C ALA A 233 -7.79 2.50 -5.41
N ALA A 234 -6.89 1.73 -6.01
CA ALA A 234 -5.72 2.25 -6.71
C ALA A 234 -6.12 3.12 -7.91
N SER A 235 -7.12 2.67 -8.69
CA SER A 235 -7.72 3.45 -9.78
C SER A 235 -8.31 4.78 -9.28
N ASP A 236 -9.00 4.76 -8.14
CA ASP A 236 -9.65 5.95 -7.60
C ASP A 236 -8.66 6.95 -7.00
N ILE A 237 -7.60 6.47 -6.33
CA ILE A 237 -6.47 7.30 -5.90
C ILE A 237 -5.75 7.92 -7.10
N SER A 238 -5.47 7.12 -8.14
CA SER A 238 -4.86 7.59 -9.39
C SER A 238 -5.70 8.69 -10.05
N SER A 239 -7.01 8.47 -10.15
CA SER A 239 -7.97 9.44 -10.68
C SER A 239 -8.03 10.71 -9.85
N ALA A 240 -8.12 10.60 -8.52
CA ALA A 240 -8.12 11.73 -7.61
C ALA A 240 -6.83 12.55 -7.73
N ALA A 241 -5.67 11.89 -7.80
CA ALA A 241 -4.39 12.54 -8.00
C ALA A 241 -4.33 13.33 -9.32
N GLY A 242 -4.88 12.76 -10.40
CA GLY A 242 -5.02 13.46 -11.68
C GLY A 242 -5.91 14.70 -11.62
N LEU A 243 -7.05 14.60 -10.93
CA LEU A 243 -7.97 15.74 -10.74
C LEU A 243 -7.32 16.85 -9.90
N ILE A 244 -6.67 16.48 -8.79
CA ILE A 244 -5.95 17.42 -7.93
C ILE A 244 -4.78 18.07 -8.69
N SER A 245 -4.06 17.32 -9.52
CA SER A 245 -3.00 17.85 -10.38
C SER A 245 -3.51 19.00 -11.28
N ALA A 246 -4.73 18.88 -11.82
CA ALA A 246 -5.34 19.93 -12.63
C ALA A 246 -5.65 21.21 -11.85
N LEU A 247 -5.80 21.14 -10.52
CA LEU A 247 -6.02 22.31 -9.67
C LEU A 247 -4.74 23.17 -9.49
N PHE A 248 -3.57 22.63 -9.82
CA PHE A 248 -2.28 23.33 -9.79
C PHE A 248 -1.89 23.93 -11.15
N SER A 249 -2.88 24.39 -11.91
CA SER A 249 -2.68 25.07 -13.19
C SER A 249 -2.28 26.54 -13.02
#